data_AF-A0A1Y5JLP9-F1
#
_entry.id   AF-A0A1Y5JLP9-F1
#
_cell.length_a   1.000
_cell.length_b   1.000
_cell.length_c   1.000
_cell.angle_alpha   90.00
_cell.angle_beta   90.00
_cell.angle_gamma   90.00
#
_symmetry.space_group_name_H-M   'P 1'
#
loop_
_entity.id
_entity.type
_entity.pdbx_description
1 polymer ?
#
loop_
_entity_poly.entity_id
_entity_poly.type
_entity_poly.pdbx_seq_one_letter_code
_entity_poly.pdbx_strand_id
1 'polypeptide(L)'
;TLYAKWTTNVYTVSFESNGGNAVAAATVEHGETVEAPAAPTRTGYGFEGWHTDEELMEPYVFTTAVTGNVTLYAKWTTNVYT
;
A
#
# COMPACT_ATOMS: atom_id res chain seq x y z
N THR A 1 22.55 19.79 -30.02
CA THR A 1 21.75 18.65 -29.54
C THR A 1 20.61 19.20 -28.68
N LEU A 2 19.39 18.70 -28.86
CA LEU A 2 18.27 19.04 -27.98
C LEU A 2 18.19 17.97 -26.88
N TYR A 3 18.27 18.37 -25.61
CA TYR A 3 18.11 17.45 -24.48
C TYR A 3 16.63 17.44 -24.08
N ALA A 4 15.99 16.28 -24.15
CA ALA A 4 14.67 16.09 -23.55
C ALA A 4 14.82 16.11 -22.02
N LYS A 5 14.07 16.99 -21.34
CA LYS A 5 13.97 17.04 -19.88
C LYS A 5 12.69 16.31 -19.49
N TRP A 6 12.77 14.99 -19.33
CA TRP A 6 11.65 14.20 -18.85
C TRP A 6 11.42 14.54 -17.37
N THR A 7 10.24 15.06 -17.04
CA THR A 7 9.79 15.18 -15.65
C THR A 7 8.95 13.94 -15.38
N THR A 8 9.49 12.97 -14.65
CA THR A 8 8.77 11.75 -14.32
C THR A 8 7.64 12.09 -13.35
N ASN A 9 6.42 11.65 -13.66
CA ASN A 9 5.30 11.79 -12.73
C ASN A 9 5.56 10.90 -11.51
N VAL A 10 5.36 11.45 -10.31
CA VAL A 10 5.50 10.74 -9.04
C VAL A 10 4.13 10.63 -8.38
N TYR A 11 3.79 9.45 -7.90
CA TYR A 11 2.53 9.17 -7.21
C TYR A 11 2.78 8.76 -5.77
N THR A 12 1.75 8.96 -4.95
CA THR A 12 1.76 8.61 -3.52
C THR A 12 0.94 7.36 -3.28
N VAL A 13 1.53 6.41 -2.56
CA VAL A 13 0.89 5.22 -2.00
C VAL A 13 0.66 5.49 -0.52
N SER A 14 -0.61 5.67 -0.13
CA SER A 14 -1.02 5.88 1.26
C SER A 14 -1.47 4.56 1.88
N PHE A 15 -1.29 4.41 3.19
CA PHE A 15 -1.64 3.20 3.92
C PHE A 15 -2.62 3.51 5.04
N GLU A 16 -3.86 3.04 4.90
CA GLU A 16 -4.88 3.07 5.95
C GLU A 16 -4.83 1.75 6.72
N SER A 17 -4.23 1.79 7.92
CA SER A 17 -3.99 0.61 8.74
C SER A 17 -5.25 0.00 9.35
N ASN A 18 -6.43 0.60 9.20
CA ASN A 18 -7.71 0.07 9.70
C ASN A 18 -7.63 -0.37 11.16
N GLY A 19 -7.10 0.50 12.02
CA GLY A 19 -6.92 0.27 13.45
C GLY A 19 -5.61 -0.42 13.86
N GLY A 20 -4.74 -0.78 12.92
CA GLY A 20 -3.34 -1.13 13.22
C GLY A 20 -2.46 0.10 13.48
N ASN A 21 -1.17 -0.11 13.79
CA ASN A 21 -0.24 1.01 13.91
C ASN A 21 -0.05 1.76 12.58
N ALA A 22 0.28 3.04 12.67
CA ALA A 22 0.51 3.88 11.50
C ALA A 22 1.64 3.32 10.61
N VAL A 23 1.44 3.42 9.30
CA VAL A 23 2.40 3.08 8.25
C VAL A 23 2.65 4.34 7.43
N ALA A 24 3.92 4.68 7.21
CA ALA A 24 4.26 5.88 6.45
C ALA A 24 3.90 5.71 4.97
N ALA A 25 3.39 6.78 4.36
CA ALA A 25 3.16 6.80 2.92
C ALA A 25 4.49 6.69 2.15
N ALA A 26 4.42 6.12 0.95
CA ALA A 26 5.54 6.00 0.02
C ALA A 26 5.27 6.82 -1.25
N THR A 27 6.34 7.31 -1.88
CA THR A 27 6.26 7.96 -3.19
C THR A 27 7.01 7.12 -4.21
N VAL A 28 6.43 6.97 -5.40
CA VAL A 28 6.96 6.10 -6.45
C VAL A 28 6.79 6.76 -7.81
N GLU A 29 7.77 6.56 -8.69
CA GLU A 29 7.70 7.04 -10.07
C GLU A 29 6.62 6.28 -10.86
N HIS A 30 6.01 6.95 -11.83
CA HIS A 30 4.98 6.36 -12.68
C HIS A 30 5.50 5.10 -13.37
N GLY A 31 4.77 4.00 -13.22
CA GLY A 31 5.09 2.73 -13.86
C GLY A 31 6.03 1.84 -13.06
N GLU A 32 6.64 2.36 -12.00
CA GLU A 32 7.45 1.59 -11.07
C GLU A 32 6.58 0.91 -10.00
N THR A 33 7.16 -0.07 -9.30
CA THR A 33 6.51 -0.78 -8.19
C THR A 33 6.88 -0.14 -6.85
N VAL A 34 5.95 -0.15 -5.90
CA VAL A 34 6.24 0.26 -4.52
C VAL A 34 6.74 -0.92 -3.69
N GLU A 35 7.74 -0.69 -2.84
CA GLU A 35 8.20 -1.71 -1.89
C GLU A 35 7.13 -1.93 -0.80
N ALA A 36 6.91 -3.18 -0.41
CA ALA A 36 5.98 -3.49 0.68
C ALA A 36 6.51 -2.95 2.01
N PRO A 37 5.70 -2.21 2.78
CA PRO A 37 6.11 -1.79 4.12
C PRO A 37 6.23 -3.01 5.04
N ALA A 38 6.89 -2.83 6.18
CA ALA A 38 6.78 -3.79 7.26
C ALA A 38 5.30 -4.00 7.62
N ALA A 39 4.90 -5.25 7.83
CA ALA A 39 3.52 -5.58 8.18
C ALA A 39 3.11 -4.81 9.45
N PRO A 40 2.01 -4.05 9.42
CA PRO A 40 1.51 -3.38 10.61
C PRO A 40 1.05 -4.42 11.63
N THR A 41 0.92 -3.97 12.88
CA THR A 41 0.45 -4.76 14.01
C THR A 41 -0.85 -4.19 14.55
N ARG A 42 -1.74 -5.09 15.00
CA ARG A 42 -3.00 -4.77 15.65
C ARG A 42 -3.28 -5.79 16.74
N THR A 43 -3.39 -5.35 17.98
CA THR A 43 -3.56 -6.23 19.15
C THR A 43 -4.79 -7.13 19.00
N GLY A 44 -4.59 -8.44 19.10
CA GLY A 44 -5.65 -9.45 18.96
C GLY A 44 -5.99 -9.85 17.52
N TYR A 45 -5.22 -9.38 16.53
CA TYR A 45 -5.43 -9.69 15.11
C TYR A 45 -4.14 -10.12 14.40
N GLY A 46 -4.30 -10.88 13.32
CA GLY A 46 -3.28 -11.18 12.32
C GLY A 46 -3.47 -10.31 11.08
N PHE A 47 -2.37 -9.82 10.52
CA PHE A 47 -2.38 -9.04 9.28
C PHE A 47 -2.51 -9.98 8.07
N GLU A 48 -3.53 -9.76 7.23
CA GLU A 48 -3.83 -10.60 6.07
C GLU A 48 -3.36 -10.01 4.74
N GLY A 49 -3.01 -8.72 4.73
CA GLY A 49 -2.56 -8.02 3.53
C GLY A 49 -3.20 -6.65 3.32
N TRP A 50 -2.81 -6.03 2.22
CA TRP A 50 -3.29 -4.72 1.78
C TRP A 50 -4.30 -4.89 0.65
N HIS A 51 -5.34 -4.07 0.64
CA HIS A 51 -6.39 -4.05 -0.39
C HIS A 51 -6.54 -2.67 -1.01
N THR A 52 -7.02 -2.59 -2.25
CA THR A 52 -7.20 -1.30 -2.96
C THR A 52 -8.54 -0.63 -2.67
N ASP A 53 -9.45 -1.34 -2.00
CA ASP A 53 -10.81 -0.91 -1.67
C ASP A 53 -11.06 -0.98 -0.16
N GLU A 54 -11.99 -0.15 0.32
CA GLU A 54 -12.37 -0.09 1.73
C GLU A 54 -13.13 -1.36 2.17
N GLU A 55 -13.80 -2.03 1.24
CA GLU A 55 -14.54 -3.28 1.45
C GLU A 55 -13.63 -4.51 1.60
N LEU A 56 -12.32 -4.37 1.38
CA LEU A 56 -11.30 -5.41 1.52
C LEU A 56 -11.55 -6.64 0.62
N MET A 57 -12.05 -6.37 -0.60
CA MET A 57 -12.35 -7.38 -1.62
C MET A 57 -11.23 -7.55 -2.64
N GLU A 58 -10.50 -6.49 -2.98
CA GLU A 58 -9.48 -6.46 -4.03
C GLU A 58 -8.06 -6.39 -3.43
N PRO A 59 -7.35 -7.53 -3.32
CA PRO A 59 -6.02 -7.56 -2.73
C PRO A 59 -5.01 -6.83 -3.62
N TYR A 60 -4.14 -6.03 -2.99
CA TYR A 60 -3.03 -5.37 -3.67
C TYR A 60 -1.80 -6.25 -3.69
N VAL A 61 -1.16 -6.36 -4.87
CA VAL A 61 0.09 -7.09 -5.06
C VAL A 61 1.21 -6.10 -5.34
N PHE A 62 2.27 -6.08 -4.53
CA PHE A 62 3.37 -5.11 -4.62
C PHE A 62 4.23 -5.22 -5.89
N THR A 63 3.99 -6.21 -6.75
CA THR A 63 4.56 -6.28 -8.10
C THR A 63 3.73 -5.48 -9.13
N THR A 64 2.65 -4.83 -8.69
CA THR A 64 1.78 -4.01 -9.55
C THR A 64 2.39 -2.63 -9.74
N ALA A 65 2.53 -2.20 -10.99
CA ALA A 65 3.02 -0.87 -11.33
C ALA A 65 2.06 0.20 -10.80
N VAL A 66 2.62 1.23 -10.18
CA VAL A 66 1.86 2.37 -9.67
C VAL A 66 1.74 3.42 -10.76
N THR A 67 0.52 3.60 -11.26
CA THR A 67 0.22 4.52 -12.36
C THR A 67 -0.55 5.77 -11.93
N GLY A 68 -0.94 5.83 -10.65
CA GLY A 68 -1.70 6.90 -10.03
C GLY A 68 -1.56 6.85 -8.50
N ASN A 69 -2.09 7.86 -7.82
CA ASN A 69 -2.19 7.82 -6.36
C ASN A 69 -3.11 6.67 -5.94
N VAL A 70 -2.72 5.95 -4.89
CA VAL A 70 -3.49 4.83 -4.36
C VAL A 70 -3.50 4.88 -2.84
N THR A 71 -4.63 4.51 -2.25
CA THR A 71 -4.74 4.23 -0.82
C THR A 71 -4.92 2.73 -0.64
N LEU A 72 -4.10 2.13 0.21
CA LEU A 72 -4.15 0.72 0.53
C LEU A 72 -4.72 0.52 1.92
N TYR A 73 -5.66 -0.39 2.05
CA TYR A 73 -6.41 -0.66 3.28
C TYR A 73 -5.98 -2.00 3.89
N ALA A 74 -5.61 -2.00 5.17
CA ALA A 74 -5.17 -3.21 5.86
C ALA A 74 -6.35 -4.13 6.15
N LYS A 75 -6.21 -5.41 5.81
CA LYS A 75 -7.13 -6.48 6.21
C LYS A 75 -6.58 -7.25 7.41
N TRP A 76 -7.50 -7.60 8.31
CA TRP A 76 -7.20 -8.23 9.59
C TRP A 76 -8.08 -9.45 9.83
N THR A 77 -7.52 -10.51 10.38
CA THR A 77 -8.25 -11.66 10.92
C THR A 77 -8.11 -11.67 12.44
N THR A 78 -9.20 -11.89 13.18
CA THR A 78 -9.16 -12.00 14.64
C THR A 78 -8.37 -13.24 15.06
N ASN A 79 -7.42 -13.07 15.99
CA ASN A 79 -6.72 -14.20 16.58
C ASN A 79 -7.70 -14.95 17.50
N VAL A 80 -8.02 -16.20 17.16
CA VAL A 80 -8.83 -17.05 18.03
C VAL A 80 -7.91 -17.70 19.05
N TYR A 81 -7.98 -17.25 20.31
CA TYR A 81 -7.36 -17.93 21.43
C TYR A 81 -8.34 -18.98 21.95
N THR A 82 -8.10 -20.25 21.61
CA THR A 82 -8.79 -21.40 22.22
C THR A 82 -8.17 -21.75 23.57
#